data_AF-A0A961XJ88-F1
#
_entry.id   AF-A0A961XJ88-F1
#
_cell.length_a   1.000
_cell.length_b   1.000
_cell.length_c   1.000
_cell.angle_alpha   90.00
_cell.angle_beta   90.00
_cell.angle_gamma   90.00
#
_symmetry.space_group_name_H-M   'P 1'
#
loop_
_entity.id
_entity.type
_entity.pdbx_description
1 polymer ?
#
loop_
_entity_poly.entity_id
_entity_poly.type
_entity_poly.pdbx_seq_one_letter_code
_entity_poly.pdbx_strand_id
1 'polypeptide(L)'
;GLMMREGLLKENIDGEALLWAHSRLMVRPEQRRILMMISDGAPVDDSTLSVNPGNYLERHLRHVIEDIETYSPVELLAIGIGHDVTRYYKRAVTIVDAEELAGAMTEQLASLFDEAGSGNARRGAKRQTGRQVRAG
;
A
#
# COMPACT_ATOMS: atom_id res chain seq x y z
N GLY A 1 -34.32 -18.11 -10.30
CA GLY A 1 -33.26 -17.51 -9.48
C GLY A 1 -32.82 -16.23 -10.14
N LEU A 2 -33.08 -15.09 -9.53
CA LEU A 2 -32.52 -13.81 -9.95
C LEU A 2 -31.08 -13.77 -9.46
N MET A 3 -30.09 -13.98 -10.34
CA MET A 3 -28.72 -13.44 -10.25
C MET A 3 -27.81 -14.14 -11.27
N MET A 4 -27.97 -13.74 -12.53
CA MET A 4 -26.92 -13.70 -13.55
C MET A 4 -27.33 -12.54 -14.47
N ARG A 5 -27.30 -11.30 -13.97
CA ARG A 5 -27.40 -10.11 -14.80
C ARG A 5 -25.97 -9.58 -14.98
N GLU A 6 -25.53 -9.49 -16.23
CA GLU A 6 -24.38 -8.66 -16.63
C GLU A 6 -24.62 -7.26 -16.05
N GLY A 7 -23.89 -6.90 -14.98
CA GLY A 7 -24.23 -5.71 -14.20
C GLY A 7 -24.00 -5.80 -12.68
N LEU A 8 -23.43 -6.89 -12.15
CA LEU A 8 -22.68 -6.84 -10.89
C LEU A 8 -21.36 -6.11 -11.16
N LEU A 9 -21.50 -4.84 -11.55
CA LEU A 9 -20.43 -3.90 -11.81
C LEU A 9 -19.63 -3.77 -10.51
N LYS A 10 -18.30 -3.88 -10.65
CA LYS A 10 -17.37 -3.92 -9.52
C LYS A 10 -17.50 -2.59 -8.76
N GLU A 11 -17.97 -2.65 -7.51
CA GLU A 11 -18.09 -1.49 -6.61
C GLU A 11 -16.83 -1.44 -5.72
N ASN A 12 -15.83 -0.68 -6.15
CA ASN A 12 -14.51 -0.54 -5.55
C ASN A 12 -14.24 0.95 -5.24
N ILE A 13 -14.59 1.38 -4.03
CA ILE A 13 -14.29 2.73 -3.52
C ILE A 13 -12.99 2.70 -2.69
N ASP A 14 -11.92 2.19 -3.30
CA ASP A 14 -10.65 1.85 -2.64
C ASP A 14 -9.97 3.05 -1.96
N GLY A 15 -10.13 4.26 -2.52
CA GLY A 15 -9.58 5.48 -1.93
C GLY A 15 -10.20 5.81 -0.57
N GLU A 16 -11.53 5.69 -0.44
CA GLU A 16 -12.24 5.91 0.82
C GLU A 16 -11.93 4.79 1.83
N ALA A 17 -11.82 3.54 1.37
CA ALA A 17 -11.41 2.43 2.22
C ALA A 17 -10.01 2.64 2.82
N LEU A 18 -9.05 3.13 2.02
CA LEU A 18 -7.72 3.48 2.48
C LEU A 18 -7.75 4.63 3.49
N LEU A 19 -8.46 5.72 3.22
CA LEU A 19 -8.59 6.85 4.15
C LEU A 19 -9.19 6.40 5.50
N TRP A 20 -10.23 5.58 5.45
CA TRP A 20 -10.87 5.04 6.63
C TRP A 20 -9.90 4.19 7.46
N ALA A 21 -9.19 3.25 6.83
CA ALA A 21 -8.23 2.39 7.51
C ALA A 21 -7.03 3.20 8.05
N HIS A 22 -6.52 4.15 7.27
CA HIS A 22 -5.42 5.04 7.65
C HIS A 22 -5.77 5.88 8.87
N SER A 23 -6.93 6.53 8.90
CA SER A 23 -7.36 7.37 10.02
C SER A 23 -7.41 6.58 11.35
N ARG A 24 -7.90 5.33 11.29
CA ARG A 24 -7.94 4.42 12.44
C ARG A 24 -6.56 3.95 12.86
N LEU A 25 -5.66 3.73 11.91
CA LEU A 25 -4.29 3.35 12.20
C LEU A 25 -3.47 4.52 12.76
N MET A 26 -3.79 5.76 12.39
CA MET A 26 -3.10 6.95 12.88
C MET A 26 -3.30 7.21 14.38
N VAL A 27 -4.44 6.81 14.94
CA VAL A 27 -4.72 6.97 16.38
C VAL A 27 -4.10 5.88 17.26
N ARG A 28 -3.45 4.88 16.65
CA ARG A 28 -2.83 3.76 17.35
C ARG A 28 -1.45 4.15 17.92
N PRO A 29 -1.11 3.73 19.16
CA PRO A 29 0.14 4.11 19.83
C PRO A 29 1.40 3.40 19.29
N GLU A 30 1.24 2.38 18.44
CA GLU A 30 2.33 1.58 17.92
C GLU A 30 3.35 2.42 17.12
N GLN A 31 4.64 2.15 17.37
CA GLN A 31 5.75 2.87 16.74
C GLN A 31 5.83 2.63 15.24
N ARG A 32 5.68 1.37 14.80
CA ARG A 32 5.53 1.00 13.39
C ARG A 32 4.06 0.73 13.10
N ARG A 33 3.59 1.31 12.01
CA ARG A 33 2.20 1.21 11.54
C ARG A 33 2.25 0.81 10.07
N ILE A 34 1.78 -0.39 9.78
CA ILE A 34 1.78 -0.97 8.43
C ILE A 34 0.32 -1.08 7.98
N LEU A 35 0.03 -0.57 6.79
CA LEU A 35 -1.27 -0.70 6.13
C LEU A 35 -1.08 -1.53 4.86
N MET A 36 -1.68 -2.72 4.84
CA MET A 36 -1.67 -3.62 3.69
C MET A 36 -3.04 -3.59 3.02
N MET A 37 -3.09 -3.16 1.76
CA MET A 37 -4.28 -3.19 0.92
C MET A 37 -4.32 -4.49 0.12
N ILE A 38 -5.47 -5.16 0.07
CA ILE A 38 -5.69 -6.32 -0.80
C ILE A 38 -6.88 -5.96 -1.70
N SER A 39 -6.68 -5.86 -3.01
CA SER A 39 -7.71 -5.42 -3.97
C SER A 39 -7.73 -6.31 -5.21
N ASP A 40 -8.92 -6.58 -5.75
CA ASP A 40 -9.18 -7.46 -6.89
C ASP A 40 -9.62 -6.68 -8.16
N GLY A 41 -9.41 -5.37 -8.17
CA GLY A 41 -9.89 -4.51 -9.24
C GLY A 41 -9.35 -3.09 -9.22
N ALA A 42 -9.72 -2.35 -10.26
CA ALA A 42 -9.55 -0.90 -10.30
C ALA A 42 -10.70 -0.22 -9.54
N PRO A 43 -10.51 1.02 -9.06
CA PRO A 43 -11.58 1.73 -8.37
C PRO A 43 -12.71 2.10 -9.35
N VAL A 44 -13.91 1.59 -9.13
CA VAL A 44 -15.10 1.71 -10.00
C VAL A 44 -16.33 1.77 -9.10
N ASP A 45 -17.26 2.69 -9.37
CA ASP A 45 -18.58 2.76 -8.71
C ASP A 45 -19.53 3.44 -9.70
N ASP A 46 -20.60 2.77 -10.09
CA ASP A 46 -21.47 3.21 -11.19
C ASP A 46 -22.16 4.53 -10.86
N SER A 47 -22.59 4.67 -9.61
CA SER A 47 -23.30 5.86 -9.14
C SER A 47 -22.40 7.09 -9.23
N THR A 48 -21.14 6.95 -8.83
CA THR A 48 -20.11 7.97 -8.88
C THR A 48 -19.77 8.31 -10.32
N LEU A 49 -19.57 7.30 -11.18
CA LEU A 49 -19.20 7.50 -12.59
C LEU A 49 -20.35 8.09 -13.42
N SER A 50 -21.61 7.92 -13.01
CA SER A 50 -22.77 8.44 -13.75
C SER A 50 -22.85 9.98 -13.79
N VAL A 51 -22.25 10.65 -12.81
CA VAL A 51 -22.31 12.12 -12.64
C VAL A 51 -20.93 12.79 -12.53
N ASN A 52 -19.85 12.02 -12.62
CA ASN A 52 -18.47 12.51 -12.53
C ASN A 52 -17.64 12.09 -13.77
N PRO A 53 -16.49 12.74 -14.02
CA PRO A 53 -15.54 12.27 -15.02
C PRO A 53 -15.10 10.82 -14.77
N GLY A 54 -14.88 10.06 -15.84
CA GLY A 54 -14.58 8.62 -15.76
C GLY A 54 -13.31 8.23 -14.99
N ASN A 55 -12.41 9.19 -14.72
CA ASN A 55 -11.19 8.99 -13.94
C ASN A 55 -11.29 9.55 -12.50
N TYR A 56 -12.48 9.92 -12.04
CA TYR A 56 -12.67 10.54 -10.73
C TYR A 56 -12.15 9.68 -9.59
N LEU A 57 -12.57 8.41 -9.53
CA LEU A 57 -12.17 7.47 -8.50
C LEU A 57 -10.69 7.08 -8.61
N GLU A 58 -10.16 6.95 -9.82
CA GLU A 58 -8.74 6.69 -10.02
C GLU A 58 -7.88 7.87 -9.50
N ARG A 59 -8.27 9.10 -9.84
CA ARG A 59 -7.56 10.30 -9.36
C ARG A 59 -7.63 10.40 -7.83
N HIS A 60 -8.79 10.10 -7.26
CA HIS A 60 -8.97 10.08 -5.81
C HIS A 60 -8.07 9.01 -5.16
N LEU A 61 -8.07 7.77 -5.66
CA LEU A 61 -7.18 6.71 -5.15
C LEU A 61 -5.71 7.11 -5.21
N ARG A 62 -5.25 7.68 -6.34
CA ARG A 62 -3.87 8.16 -6.49
C ARG A 62 -3.52 9.23 -5.47
N HIS A 63 -4.41 10.20 -5.27
CA HIS A 63 -4.20 11.27 -4.29
C HIS A 63 -4.09 10.73 -2.86
N VAL A 64 -4.98 9.81 -2.47
CA VAL A 64 -4.94 9.18 -1.14
C VAL A 64 -3.64 8.40 -0.92
N ILE A 65 -3.21 7.61 -1.92
CA ILE A 65 -1.97 6.85 -1.84
C ILE A 65 -0.77 7.80 -1.71
N GLU A 66 -0.71 8.84 -2.55
CA GLU A 66 0.35 9.84 -2.51
C GLU A 66 0.44 10.52 -1.14
N ASP A 67 -0.70 10.91 -0.57
CA ASP A 67 -0.78 11.54 0.74
C ASP A 67 -0.26 10.61 1.84
N ILE A 68 -0.70 9.34 1.85
CA ILE A 68 -0.26 8.35 2.84
C ILE A 68 1.24 8.09 2.72
N GLU A 69 1.75 7.90 1.51
CA GLU A 69 3.16 7.55 1.28
C GLU A 69 4.13 8.73 1.49
N THR A 70 3.66 9.97 1.32
CA THR A 70 4.53 11.16 1.34
C THR A 70 4.50 11.86 2.69
N TYR A 71 3.33 11.97 3.31
CA TYR A 71 3.13 12.82 4.49
C TYR A 71 2.81 12.05 5.76
N SER A 72 2.62 10.73 5.68
CA SER A 72 2.25 9.90 6.81
C SER A 72 3.36 8.93 7.23
N PRO A 73 3.49 8.62 8.53
CA PRO A 73 4.44 7.63 9.02
C PRO A 73 4.00 6.17 8.74
N VAL A 74 2.80 5.97 8.17
CA VAL A 74 2.26 4.65 7.86
C VAL A 74 2.97 4.05 6.65
N GLU A 75 3.50 2.83 6.82
CA GLU A 75 4.07 2.02 5.75
C GLU A 75 2.93 1.38 4.94
N LEU A 76 2.65 1.94 3.76
CA LEU A 76 1.65 1.40 2.85
C LEU A 76 2.24 0.34 1.91
N LEU A 77 1.50 -0.73 1.68
CA LEU A 77 1.77 -1.73 0.64
C LEU A 77 0.47 -2.35 0.11
N ALA A 78 0.53 -2.97 -1.07
CA ALA A 78 -0.66 -3.56 -1.71
C ALA A 78 -0.43 -4.95 -2.32
N ILE A 79 -1.47 -5.76 -2.32
CA ILE A 79 -1.57 -7.03 -3.04
C ILE A 79 -2.75 -6.93 -4.01
N GLY A 80 -2.47 -7.00 -5.31
CA GLY A 80 -3.48 -7.04 -6.37
C GLY A 80 -3.82 -8.49 -6.71
N ILE A 81 -5.10 -8.88 -6.69
CA ILE A 81 -5.54 -10.22 -7.10
C ILE A 81 -6.13 -10.14 -8.51
N GLY A 82 -5.47 -10.76 -9.49
CA GLY A 82 -5.89 -10.73 -10.88
C GLY A 82 -5.90 -9.33 -11.51
N HIS A 83 -5.36 -8.32 -10.81
CA HIS A 83 -5.34 -6.93 -11.25
C HIS A 83 -4.03 -6.26 -10.87
N ASP A 84 -3.43 -5.54 -11.82
CA ASP A 84 -2.16 -4.86 -11.59
C ASP A 84 -2.35 -3.58 -10.77
N VAL A 85 -1.96 -3.65 -9.50
CA VAL A 85 -1.98 -2.53 -8.55
C VAL A 85 -0.63 -1.81 -8.46
N THR A 86 0.43 -2.33 -9.10
CA THR A 86 1.78 -1.72 -9.05
C THR A 86 1.84 -0.32 -9.69
N ARG A 87 0.87 -0.01 -10.55
CA ARG A 87 0.66 1.32 -11.14
C ARG A 87 0.20 2.40 -10.16
N TYR A 88 -0.18 2.01 -8.94
CA TYR A 88 -0.70 2.91 -7.92
C TYR A 88 0.21 2.99 -6.68
N TYR A 89 0.69 1.85 -6.19
CA TYR A 89 1.44 1.76 -4.94
C TYR A 89 2.93 1.55 -5.19
N LYS A 90 3.80 2.21 -4.41
CA LYS A 90 5.25 2.01 -4.54
C LYS A 90 5.71 0.62 -4.12
N ARG A 91 5.06 0.03 -3.12
CA ARG A 91 5.28 -1.34 -2.65
C ARG A 91 4.06 -2.18 -2.95
N ALA A 92 4.14 -3.00 -3.99
CA ALA A 92 3.04 -3.85 -4.39
C ALA A 92 3.50 -5.15 -5.03
N VAL A 93 2.65 -6.17 -4.90
CA VAL A 93 2.72 -7.43 -5.64
C VAL A 93 1.37 -7.72 -6.26
N THR A 94 1.37 -8.36 -7.43
CA THR A 94 0.16 -8.83 -8.08
C THR A 94 0.21 -10.35 -8.14
N ILE A 95 -0.82 -11.00 -7.61
CA ILE A 95 -1.01 -12.45 -7.66
C ILE A 95 -2.09 -12.81 -8.67
N VAL A 96 -2.07 -14.04 -9.18
CA VAL A 96 -3.02 -14.46 -10.21
C VAL A 96 -4.41 -14.68 -9.62
N ASP A 97 -4.47 -15.34 -8.47
CA ASP A 97 -5.71 -15.68 -7.77
C ASP A 97 -5.51 -15.68 -6.24
N ALA A 98 -6.59 -15.92 -5.50
CA ALA A 98 -6.60 -15.85 -4.05
C ALA A 98 -5.84 -17.00 -3.35
N GLU A 99 -5.53 -18.09 -4.04
CA GLU A 99 -4.81 -19.23 -3.46
C GLU A 99 -3.36 -18.84 -3.14
N GLU A 100 -2.78 -17.93 -3.92
CA GLU A 100 -1.43 -17.38 -3.75
C GLU A 100 -1.33 -16.34 -2.61
N LEU A 101 -2.46 -15.86 -2.09
CA LEU A 101 -2.52 -14.72 -1.17
C LEU A 101 -1.71 -14.96 0.11
N ALA A 102 -1.82 -16.15 0.70
CA ALA A 102 -1.10 -16.48 1.94
C ALA A 102 0.43 -16.41 1.76
N GLY A 103 0.94 -16.87 0.62
CA GLY A 103 2.35 -16.80 0.26
C GLY A 103 2.79 -15.35 0.09
N ALA A 104 2.07 -14.60 -0.75
CA ALA A 104 2.36 -13.19 -1.01
C ALA A 104 2.35 -12.33 0.27
N MET A 105 1.36 -12.51 1.15
CA MET A 105 1.32 -11.80 2.43
C MET A 105 2.55 -12.09 3.30
N THR A 106 2.98 -13.35 3.36
CA THR A 106 4.14 -13.76 4.16
C THR A 106 5.43 -13.14 3.63
N GLU A 107 5.62 -13.16 2.30
CA GLU A 107 6.78 -12.57 1.63
C GLU A 107 6.83 -11.05 1.80
N GLN A 108 5.71 -10.35 1.62
CA GLN A 108 5.64 -8.90 1.83
C GLN A 108 5.96 -8.52 3.28
N LEU A 109 5.43 -9.26 4.25
CA LEU A 109 5.75 -9.03 5.66
C LEU A 109 7.23 -9.28 5.95
N ALA A 110 7.82 -10.36 5.43
CA ALA A 110 9.24 -10.67 5.60
C ALA A 110 10.12 -9.53 5.05
N SER A 111 9.84 -9.06 3.83
CA SER A 111 10.55 -7.96 3.19
C SER A 111 10.52 -6.66 4.02
N LEU A 112 9.38 -6.33 4.64
CA LEU A 112 9.26 -5.14 5.51
C LEU A 112 10.13 -5.21 6.78
N PHE A 113 10.42 -6.41 7.28
CA PHE A 113 11.28 -6.58 8.46
C PHE A 113 12.77 -6.52 8.09
N ASP A 114 13.14 -6.98 6.91
CA ASP A 114 14.53 -6.93 6.43
C ASP A 114 14.97 -5.49 6.10
N GLU A 115 14.10 -4.69 5.49
CA GLU A 115 14.38 -3.28 5.19
C GLU A 115 14.66 -2.46 6.46
N ALA A 116 13.89 -2.71 7.53
CA ALA A 116 14.05 -2.03 8.82
C ALA A 116 15.41 -2.33 9.49
N GLY A 117 15.99 -3.51 9.25
CA GLY A 117 17.32 -3.88 9.77
C GLY A 117 18.48 -3.12 9.12
N SER A 118 18.32 -2.71 7.85
CA SER A 118 19.39 -2.08 7.06
C SER A 118 19.65 -0.60 7.41
N GLY A 119 18.65 0.10 7.95
CA GLY A 119 18.74 1.51 8.36
C GLY A 119 19.64 1.75 9.57
N ASN A 120 19.80 0.74 10.45
CA ASN A 120 20.59 0.86 11.67
C ASN A 120 22.09 0.53 11.44
N ALA A 121 22.40 -0.33 10.46
CA ALA A 121 23.78 -0.70 10.12
C ALA A 121 24.56 0.48 9.51
N ARG A 122 23.91 1.35 8.72
CA ARG A 122 24.55 2.51 8.09
C ARG A 122 24.90 3.64 9.06
N ARG A 123 24.21 3.74 10.22
CA ARG A 123 24.51 4.72 11.27
C ARG A 123 25.67 4.31 12.18
N GLY A 124 25.92 3.01 12.36
CA GLY A 124 27.06 2.48 13.12
C GLY A 124 28.40 2.65 12.41
N ALA A 125 28.44 2.44 11.09
CA ALA A 125 29.68 2.46 10.31
C ALA A 125 30.34 3.85 10.19
N LYS A 126 29.58 4.95 10.31
CA LYS A 126 30.12 6.32 10.24
C LYS A 126 30.78 6.82 11.53
N ARG A 127 30.65 6.14 12.68
CA ARG A 127 31.28 6.59 13.94
C ARG A 127 32.69 6.03 14.17
N GLN A 128 33.14 5.01 13.43
CA GLN A 128 34.45 4.39 13.66
C GLN A 128 35.58 4.89 12.75
N THR A 129 35.30 5.62 11.67
CA THR A 129 36.34 6.10 10.73
C THR A 129 36.94 7.47 11.09
N GLY A 130 36.52 8.10 12.19
CA GLY A 130 36.98 9.44 12.59
C GLY A 130 38.13 9.50 13.59
N ARG A 131 38.67 8.37 14.07
CA ARG A 131 39.66 8.35 15.17
C ARG A 131 40.95 7.62 14.79
N GLN A 132 41.56 7.94 13.66
CA GLN A 132 42.93 7.49 13.40
C GLN A 132 43.67 8.31 12.34
N VAL A 133 43.70 9.64 12.45
CA VAL A 133 44.75 10.43 11.78
C VAL A 133 45.09 11.63 12.65
N ARG A 134 46.13 11.51 13.48
CA ARG A 134 47.00 12.59 13.97
C ARG A 134 48.13 11.98 14.82
N ALA A 135 49.14 11.49 14.12
CA ALA A 135 50.52 11.42 14.58
C ALA A 135 51.36 12.04 13.47
N GLY A 136 52.22 12.99 13.84
CA GLY A 136 53.04 13.79 12.93
C GLY A 136 53.37 15.12 13.57
#